data_AF-A0A9W8A875-F1
#
_entry.id   AF-A0A9W8A875-F1
#
_cell.length_a   1.000
_cell.length_b   1.000
_cell.length_c   1.000
_cell.angle_alpha   90.00
_cell.angle_beta   90.00
_cell.angle_gamma   90.00
#
_symmetry.space_group_name_H-M   'P 1'
#
loop_
_entity.id
_entity.type
_entity.pdbx_description
1 polymer ?
#
loop_
_entity_poly.entity_id
_entity_poly.type
_entity_poly.pdbx_seq_one_letter_code
_entity_poly.pdbx_strand_id
1 'polypeptide(L)'
;MVLELRELFGGAMSTELPSEMLDMSNFRQIPDNQEVFADTNDHSFIVEIVEMAENAGDQSIVEYHFKQLVQDNEAADYNILERETVSEADKPVIKSPNPSNSSITISTLTGVQTIAKFNEATKSQDAYNQVVIFMAVVRIPEHTADILLTANCPVSVGADSSSTALDIQGDRDLQGMHCLFQKAVNTFRIKDWSLFA
;
A
#
# COMPACT_ATOMS: atom_id res chain seq x y z
N MET A 1 -3.74 -12.91 15.71
CA MET A 1 -3.96 -11.50 15.31
C MET A 1 -5.45 -11.22 15.42
N VAL A 2 -5.85 -10.24 16.24
CA VAL A 2 -7.23 -9.76 16.30
C VAL A 2 -7.36 -8.62 15.29
N LEU A 3 -8.34 -8.73 14.40
CA LEU A 3 -8.64 -7.69 13.43
C LEU A 3 -9.80 -6.84 13.95
N GLU A 4 -9.71 -5.53 13.74
CA GLU A 4 -10.74 -4.56 14.06
C GLU A 4 -11.15 -3.81 12.81
N LEU A 5 -12.45 -3.52 12.70
CA LEU A 5 -12.95 -2.62 11.66
C LEU A 5 -12.47 -1.21 11.99
N ARG A 6 -11.63 -0.65 11.12
CA ARG A 6 -11.18 0.74 11.15
C ARG A 6 -12.08 1.57 10.24
N GLU A 7 -12.65 2.63 10.81
CA GLU A 7 -13.29 3.69 10.05
C GLU A 7 -12.20 4.61 9.48
N LEU A 8 -12.36 5.03 8.23
CA LEU A 8 -11.44 5.87 7.49
C LEU A 8 -12.19 7.11 7.00
N PHE A 9 -11.53 8.27 6.97
CA PHE A 9 -12.08 9.53 6.46
C PHE A 9 -13.42 9.87 7.14
N GLY A 10 -13.42 9.90 8.47
CA GLY A 10 -14.63 10.19 9.25
C GLY A 10 -15.74 9.12 9.14
N GLY A 11 -15.42 7.91 8.69
CA GLY A 11 -16.37 6.80 8.51
C GLY A 11 -16.96 6.70 7.11
N ALA A 12 -16.48 7.50 6.15
CA ALA A 12 -16.87 7.38 4.74
C ALA A 12 -16.38 6.05 4.13
N MET A 13 -15.27 5.51 4.63
CA MET A 13 -14.73 4.22 4.20
C MET A 13 -14.36 3.36 5.40
N SER A 14 -14.14 2.07 5.19
CA SER A 14 -13.68 1.17 6.25
C SER A 14 -12.88 -0.01 5.74
N THR A 15 -12.00 -0.55 6.57
CA THR A 15 -11.33 -1.82 6.33
C THR A 15 -10.96 -2.52 7.65
N GLU A 16 -10.59 -3.80 7.61
CA GLU A 16 -10.12 -4.54 8.78
C GLU A 16 -8.58 -4.46 8.86
N LEU A 17 -8.06 -3.97 9.99
CA LEU A 17 -6.62 -3.92 10.31
C LEU A 17 -6.35 -4.55 11.68
N PRO A 18 -5.09 -4.92 12.00
CA PRO A 18 -4.76 -5.44 13.32
C PRO A 18 -5.02 -4.37 14.38
N SER A 19 -5.56 -4.79 15.52
CA SER A 19 -5.78 -3.89 16.68
C SER A 19 -4.50 -3.21 17.15
N GLU A 20 -3.35 -3.85 16.90
CA GLU A 20 -2.00 -3.37 17.26
C GLU A 20 -1.52 -2.21 16.39
N MET A 21 -2.07 -2.04 15.18
CA MET A 21 -1.74 -0.88 14.34
C MET A 21 -2.45 0.36 14.87
N LEU A 22 -1.64 1.33 15.31
CA LEU A 22 -2.07 2.59 15.87
C LEU A 22 -2.29 3.61 14.77
N ASP A 23 -3.36 4.39 14.91
CA ASP A 23 -3.62 5.54 14.06
C ASP A 23 -2.63 6.67 14.36
N MET A 24 -1.84 7.02 13.35
CA MET A 24 -0.76 8.00 13.43
C MET A 24 -1.24 9.45 13.50
N SER A 25 -2.51 9.73 13.19
CA SER A 25 -3.12 11.06 13.35
C SER A 25 -3.13 11.53 14.81
N ASN A 26 -3.14 10.59 15.76
CA ASN A 26 -3.04 10.89 17.19
C ASN A 26 -1.67 11.43 17.63
N PHE A 27 -0.64 11.21 16.81
CA PHE A 27 0.75 11.54 17.13
C PHE A 27 1.30 12.67 16.28
N ARG A 28 0.82 12.81 15.04
CA ARG A 28 1.27 13.84 14.09
C ARG A 28 0.13 14.24 13.16
N GLN A 29 0.25 15.41 12.55
CA GLN A 29 -0.65 15.79 11.47
C GLN A 29 -0.39 14.89 10.24
N ILE A 30 -1.48 14.37 9.68
CA ILE A 30 -1.53 13.60 8.44
C ILE A 30 -2.35 14.44 7.44
N PRO A 31 -1.99 14.48 6.15
CA PRO A 31 -2.80 15.13 5.13
C PRO A 31 -4.24 14.62 5.13
N ASP A 32 -5.21 15.49 4.82
CA ASP A 32 -6.64 15.13 4.88
C ASP A 32 -7.03 14.02 3.88
N ASN A 33 -6.23 13.83 2.83
CA ASN A 33 -6.43 12.77 1.84
C ASN A 33 -5.72 11.45 2.22
N GLN A 34 -5.12 11.37 3.41
CA GLN A 34 -4.38 10.20 3.89
C GLN A 34 -4.85 9.73 5.28
N GLU A 35 -4.82 8.42 5.48
CA GLU A 35 -4.98 7.75 6.76
C GLU A 35 -3.78 6.82 6.97
N VAL A 36 -3.07 6.96 8.08
CA VAL A 36 -1.81 6.24 8.31
C VAL A 36 -1.88 5.45 9.60
N PHE A 37 -1.67 4.14 9.50
CA PHE A 37 -1.57 3.23 10.63
C PHE A 37 -0.17 2.62 10.70
N ALA A 38 0.37 2.44 11.90
CA ALA A 38 1.69 1.81 12.08
C ALA A 38 1.75 0.95 13.35
N ASP A 39 2.64 -0.05 13.35
CA ASP A 39 2.92 -0.89 14.51
C ASP A 39 4.31 -0.63 15.10
N THR A 40 4.67 -1.37 16.14
CA THR A 40 5.98 -1.25 16.80
C THR A 40 7.14 -1.90 16.04
N ASN A 41 6.85 -2.61 14.94
CA ASN A 41 7.83 -3.31 14.11
C ASN A 41 8.21 -2.51 12.85
N ASP A 42 7.83 -1.24 12.81
CA ASP A 42 7.95 -0.32 11.66
C ASP A 42 7.12 -0.74 10.45
N HIS A 43 6.12 -1.61 10.61
CA HIS A 43 5.14 -1.82 9.57
C HIS A 43 4.18 -0.64 9.51
N SER A 44 3.78 -0.25 8.30
CA SER A 44 2.74 0.76 8.13
C SER A 44 1.71 0.36 7.09
N PHE A 45 0.48 0.81 7.29
CA PHE A 45 -0.62 0.70 6.36
C PHE A 45 -1.16 2.10 6.09
N ILE A 46 -1.16 2.50 4.83
CA ILE A 46 -1.55 3.84 4.39
C ILE A 46 -2.74 3.69 3.44
N VAL A 47 -3.78 4.48 3.67
CA VAL A 47 -4.86 4.67 2.71
C VAL A 47 -4.80 6.10 2.21
N GLU A 48 -4.71 6.28 0.90
CA GLU A 48 -4.60 7.59 0.29
C GLU A 48 -5.58 7.75 -0.87
N ILE A 49 -6.21 8.91 -0.96
CA ILE A 49 -7.06 9.30 -2.10
C ILE A 49 -6.24 10.24 -2.98
N VAL A 50 -6.07 9.85 -4.25
CA VAL A 50 -5.37 10.64 -5.27
C VAL A 50 -6.26 10.84 -6.50
N GLU A 51 -5.89 11.83 -7.32
CA GLU A 51 -6.51 11.99 -8.63
C GLU A 51 -6.27 10.74 -9.49
N MET A 52 -7.26 10.36 -10.27
CA MET A 52 -7.14 9.22 -11.18
C MET A 52 -6.03 9.48 -12.18
N ALA A 53 -5.02 8.61 -12.19
CA ALA A 53 -3.90 8.80 -13.10
C ALA A 53 -4.38 8.81 -14.57
N GLU A 54 -3.89 9.78 -15.32
CA GLU A 54 -4.07 9.83 -16.77
C GLU A 54 -3.50 8.58 -17.43
N ASN A 55 -4.11 8.20 -18.55
CA ASN A 55 -3.92 6.93 -19.24
C ASN A 55 -2.49 6.37 -19.13
N ALA A 56 -2.31 5.28 -18.38
CA ALA A 56 -1.01 4.69 -18.02
C ALA A 56 -0.23 4.05 -19.20
N GLY A 57 -0.59 4.40 -20.44
CA GLY A 57 -0.09 3.77 -21.66
C GLY A 57 -0.33 2.26 -21.62
N ASP A 58 0.75 1.49 -21.81
CA ASP A 58 0.74 0.01 -21.75
C ASP A 58 0.92 -0.54 -20.32
N GLN A 59 1.17 0.31 -19.33
CA GLN A 59 1.42 -0.11 -17.95
C GLN A 59 0.11 -0.27 -17.17
N SER A 60 0.08 -1.22 -16.22
CA SER A 60 -1.05 -1.33 -15.30
C SER A 60 -1.10 -0.12 -14.37
N ILE A 61 -2.28 0.30 -13.95
CA ILE A 61 -2.43 1.48 -13.08
C ILE A 61 -1.66 1.34 -11.75
N VAL A 62 -1.65 0.14 -11.16
CA VAL A 62 -0.91 -0.11 -9.93
C VAL A 62 0.61 0.04 -10.12
N GLU A 63 1.13 -0.29 -11.30
CA GLU A 63 2.54 -0.11 -11.63
C GLU A 63 2.88 1.38 -11.81
N TYR A 64 1.96 2.17 -12.38
CA TYR A 64 2.13 3.62 -12.48
C TYR A 64 2.28 4.25 -11.08
N HIS A 65 1.34 3.99 -10.18
CA HIS A 65 1.37 4.53 -8.81
C HIS A 65 2.57 4.00 -8.01
N PHE A 66 2.94 2.72 -8.18
CA PHE A 66 4.15 2.19 -7.56
C PHE A 66 5.42 2.92 -8.04
N LYS A 67 5.53 3.24 -9.34
CA LYS A 67 6.66 4.00 -9.89
C LYS A 67 6.70 5.45 -9.41
N GLN A 68 5.55 6.09 -9.18
CA GLN A 68 5.51 7.39 -8.52
C GLN A 68 6.07 7.28 -7.10
N LEU A 69 5.64 6.29 -6.33
CA LEU A 69 6.16 6.05 -4.98
C LEU A 69 7.68 5.77 -4.97
N VAL A 70 8.21 5.06 -5.97
CA VAL A 70 9.66 4.86 -6.14
C VAL A 70 10.39 6.19 -6.32
N GLN A 71 9.83 7.10 -7.12
CA GLN A 71 10.41 8.43 -7.37
C GLN A 71 10.34 9.32 -6.13
N ASP A 72 9.20 9.34 -5.45
CA ASP A 72 8.98 10.14 -4.24
C ASP A 72 9.89 9.71 -3.08
N ASN A 73 10.17 8.41 -2.99
CA ASN A 73 11.11 7.86 -2.01
C ASN A 73 12.58 7.98 -2.41
N GLU A 74 12.89 8.52 -3.59
CA GLU A 74 14.24 8.55 -4.16
C GLU A 74 14.94 7.18 -4.08
N ALA A 75 14.19 6.11 -4.36
CA ALA A 75 14.71 4.74 -4.21
C ALA A 75 15.88 4.50 -5.17
N ALA A 76 16.97 3.95 -4.64
CA ALA A 76 18.18 3.64 -5.40
C ALA A 76 17.97 2.50 -6.39
N ASP A 77 17.11 1.54 -6.03
CA ASP A 77 16.69 0.43 -6.89
C ASP A 77 15.27 -0.02 -6.53
N TYR A 78 14.59 -0.65 -7.48
CA TYR A 78 13.27 -1.25 -7.24
C TYR A 78 13.07 -2.51 -8.09
N ASN A 79 12.29 -3.44 -7.56
CA ASN A 79 11.89 -4.64 -8.29
C ASN A 79 10.39 -4.93 -8.06
N ILE A 80 9.69 -5.31 -9.13
CA ILE A 80 8.28 -5.72 -9.05
C ILE A 80 8.25 -7.25 -9.00
N LEU A 81 7.72 -7.82 -7.93
CA LEU A 81 7.66 -9.26 -7.71
C LEU A 81 6.39 -9.86 -8.32
N GLU A 82 5.25 -9.20 -8.08
CA GLU A 82 3.94 -9.68 -8.50
C GLU A 82 3.04 -8.52 -8.86
N ARG A 83 2.15 -8.74 -9.82
CA ARG A 83 1.10 -7.80 -10.20
C ARG A 83 -0.13 -8.55 -10.68
N GLU A 84 -1.30 -8.12 -10.24
CA GLU A 84 -2.56 -8.76 -10.59
C GLU A 84 -3.67 -7.71 -10.72
N THR A 85 -4.62 -7.96 -11.63
CA THR A 85 -5.90 -7.26 -11.62
C THR A 85 -6.92 -8.21 -11.02
N VAL A 86 -7.54 -7.80 -9.92
CA VAL A 86 -8.50 -8.62 -9.17
C VAL A 86 -9.69 -8.92 -10.06
N SER A 87 -10.05 -10.20 -10.17
CA SER A 87 -11.18 -10.65 -10.98
C SER A 87 -12.50 -10.09 -10.45
N GLU A 88 -13.51 -9.87 -11.30
CA GLU A 88 -14.84 -9.41 -10.85
C GLU A 88 -15.52 -10.41 -9.88
N ALA A 89 -15.12 -11.68 -9.87
CA ALA A 89 -15.65 -12.68 -8.94
C ALA A 89 -15.05 -12.56 -7.52
N ASP A 90 -13.78 -12.13 -7.43
CA ASP A 90 -13.03 -12.06 -6.18
C ASP A 90 -13.00 -10.63 -5.59
N LYS A 91 -13.40 -9.65 -6.39
CA LYS A 91 -13.41 -8.25 -6.01
C LYS A 91 -14.37 -8.01 -4.83
N PRO A 92 -13.95 -7.24 -3.81
CA PRO A 92 -14.86 -6.79 -2.76
C PRO A 92 -16.08 -6.09 -3.36
N VAL A 93 -17.26 -6.38 -2.82
CA VAL A 93 -18.52 -5.81 -3.29
C VAL A 93 -18.56 -4.32 -2.90
N ILE A 94 -18.06 -3.47 -3.79
CA ILE A 94 -18.16 -2.01 -3.70
C ILE A 94 -19.39 -1.59 -4.51
N LYS A 95 -20.49 -1.29 -3.82
CA LYS A 95 -21.73 -0.84 -4.46
C LYS A 95 -21.64 0.67 -4.72
N SER A 96 -21.34 1.06 -5.95
CA SER A 96 -21.55 2.46 -6.37
C SER A 96 -23.05 2.77 -6.41
N PRO A 97 -23.47 4.00 -6.01
CA PRO A 97 -24.84 4.46 -6.16
C PRO A 97 -25.32 4.52 -7.61
N ASN A 98 -24.40 4.46 -8.59
CA ASN A 98 -24.71 4.51 -10.01
C ASN A 98 -24.35 3.19 -10.72
N PRO A 99 -25.32 2.25 -10.86
CA PRO A 99 -25.06 0.94 -11.46
C PRO A 99 -24.71 0.99 -12.95
N SER A 100 -24.95 2.11 -13.63
CA SER A 100 -24.61 2.32 -15.04
C SER A 100 -23.14 2.71 -15.28
N ASN A 101 -22.43 3.20 -14.26
CA ASN A 101 -21.09 3.77 -14.37
C ASN A 101 -20.03 3.05 -13.52
N SER A 102 -20.37 1.97 -12.84
CA SER A 102 -19.49 1.33 -11.86
C SER A 102 -18.45 0.38 -12.50
N SER A 103 -17.58 0.89 -13.38
CA SER A 103 -16.38 0.18 -13.83
C SER A 103 -15.24 0.36 -12.84
N ILE A 104 -15.51 0.10 -11.55
CA ILE A 104 -14.47 0.15 -10.52
C ILE A 104 -13.48 -0.97 -10.85
N THR A 105 -12.18 -0.72 -10.80
CA THR A 105 -11.18 -1.80 -10.97
C THR A 105 -10.27 -1.84 -9.77
N ILE A 106 -9.85 -3.03 -9.37
CA ILE A 106 -8.87 -3.21 -8.31
C ILE A 106 -7.66 -3.94 -8.88
N SER A 107 -6.49 -3.34 -8.73
CA SER A 107 -5.22 -3.95 -9.12
C SER A 107 -4.28 -3.97 -7.93
N THR A 108 -3.55 -5.06 -7.76
CA THR A 108 -2.59 -5.27 -6.68
C THR A 108 -1.18 -5.44 -7.24
N LEU A 109 -0.18 -5.05 -6.46
CA LEU A 109 1.23 -5.19 -6.79
C LEU A 109 2.03 -5.43 -5.51
N THR A 110 2.99 -6.34 -5.60
CA THR A 110 4.01 -6.53 -4.59
C THR A 110 5.35 -6.12 -5.19
N GLY A 111 6.02 -5.15 -4.57
CA GLY A 111 7.30 -4.62 -5.00
C GLY A 111 8.28 -4.51 -3.86
N VAL A 112 9.56 -4.37 -4.20
CA VAL A 112 10.64 -4.09 -3.25
C VAL A 112 11.31 -2.81 -3.68
N GLN A 113 11.55 -1.91 -2.73
CA GLN A 113 12.37 -0.71 -2.93
C GLN A 113 13.62 -0.80 -2.07
N THR A 114 14.74 -0.34 -2.63
CA THR A 114 16.01 -0.17 -1.91
C THR A 114 16.23 1.32 -1.70
N ILE A 115 16.14 1.79 -0.46
CA ILE A 115 16.20 3.19 -0.09
C ILE A 115 17.51 3.45 0.67
N ALA A 116 18.29 4.43 0.25
CA ALA A 116 19.51 4.82 0.94
C ALA A 116 19.17 5.50 2.27
N LYS A 117 19.90 5.18 3.35
CA LYS A 117 19.84 5.96 4.59
C LYS A 117 20.43 7.35 4.31
N PHE A 118 19.66 8.37 4.67
CA PHE A 118 20.02 9.79 4.59
C PHE A 118 21.51 10.00 4.94
N ASN A 119 22.28 10.55 4.01
CA ASN A 119 23.71 10.92 4.12
C ASN A 119 24.80 9.81 4.09
N GLU A 120 24.50 8.55 3.77
CA GLU A 120 25.52 7.47 3.78
C GLU A 120 25.78 6.76 2.44
N ALA A 121 25.20 7.23 1.33
CA ALA A 121 25.40 6.65 -0.01
C ALA A 121 26.87 6.55 -0.47
N THR A 122 27.80 7.26 0.21
CA THR A 122 29.23 7.31 -0.11
C THR A 122 30.13 6.53 0.86
N LYS A 123 29.61 5.88 1.91
CA LYS A 123 30.46 5.39 3.02
C LYS A 123 30.49 3.87 3.25
N SER A 124 29.46 3.11 2.88
CA SER A 124 29.51 1.63 2.98
C SER A 124 28.37 0.95 2.20
N GLN A 125 28.54 -0.33 1.86
CA GLN A 125 27.50 -1.18 1.27
C GLN A 125 26.30 -1.45 2.22
N ASP A 126 26.45 -1.13 3.51
CA ASP A 126 25.46 -1.35 4.59
C ASP A 126 24.45 -0.20 4.76
N ALA A 127 24.49 0.79 3.86
CA ALA A 127 23.73 2.04 3.95
C ALA A 127 22.32 1.97 3.33
N TYR A 128 21.86 0.81 2.87
CA TYR A 128 20.57 0.66 2.19
C TYR A 128 19.56 -0.13 3.02
N ASN A 129 18.34 0.38 3.11
CA ASN A 129 17.19 -0.34 3.67
C ASN A 129 16.37 -0.91 2.51
N GLN A 130 15.98 -2.17 2.62
CA GLN A 130 14.97 -2.73 1.73
C GLN A 130 13.60 -2.62 2.37
N VAL A 131 12.60 -2.27 1.57
CA VAL A 131 11.20 -2.22 2.01
C VAL A 131 10.38 -2.99 0.99
N VAL A 132 9.69 -4.02 1.45
CA VAL A 132 8.66 -4.70 0.67
C VAL A 132 7.38 -3.88 0.78
N ILE A 133 6.77 -3.57 -0.35
CA ILE A 133 5.59 -2.73 -0.45
C ILE A 133 4.50 -3.56 -1.14
N PHE A 134 3.38 -3.71 -0.46
CA PHE A 134 2.15 -4.23 -1.05
C PHE A 134 1.24 -3.05 -1.36
N MET A 135 0.81 -2.91 -2.60
CA MET A 135 -0.02 -1.80 -3.06
C MET A 135 -1.27 -2.33 -3.74
N ALA A 136 -2.43 -1.80 -3.38
CA ALA A 136 -3.67 -1.97 -4.13
C ALA A 136 -4.16 -0.61 -4.60
N VAL A 137 -4.67 -0.56 -5.83
CA VAL A 137 -5.31 0.62 -6.40
C VAL A 137 -6.76 0.30 -6.67
N VAL A 138 -7.66 1.00 -5.99
CA VAL A 138 -9.10 0.99 -6.26
C VAL A 138 -9.42 2.19 -7.14
N ARG A 139 -9.60 1.95 -8.42
CA ARG A 139 -9.91 3.00 -9.41
C ARG A 139 -11.40 3.25 -9.47
N ILE A 140 -11.79 4.52 -9.38
CA ILE A 140 -13.18 4.97 -9.39
C ILE A 140 -13.37 5.99 -10.53
N PRO A 141 -13.63 5.53 -11.76
CA PRO A 141 -13.72 6.41 -12.92
C PRO A 141 -14.83 7.47 -12.82
N GLU A 142 -15.94 7.15 -12.15
CA GLU A 142 -17.08 8.06 -11.94
C GLU A 142 -16.68 9.33 -11.17
N HIS A 143 -15.69 9.22 -10.30
CA HIS A 143 -15.21 10.30 -9.44
C HIS A 143 -13.80 10.77 -9.81
N THR A 144 -13.25 10.29 -10.93
CA THR A 144 -11.88 10.61 -11.35
C THR A 144 -10.87 10.46 -10.22
N ALA A 145 -11.03 9.43 -9.39
CA ALA A 145 -10.20 9.18 -8.21
C ALA A 145 -9.61 7.77 -8.24
N ASP A 146 -8.38 7.65 -7.74
CA ASP A 146 -7.75 6.37 -7.40
C ASP A 146 -7.54 6.34 -5.87
N ILE A 147 -7.86 5.23 -5.23
CA ILE A 147 -7.59 5.00 -3.81
C ILE A 147 -6.44 4.02 -3.70
N LEU A 148 -5.36 4.43 -3.05
CA LEU A 148 -4.17 3.62 -2.82
C LEU A 148 -4.24 3.01 -1.42
N LEU A 149 -4.14 1.69 -1.32
CA LEU A 149 -3.91 0.98 -0.07
C LEU A 149 -2.48 0.45 -0.12
N THR A 150 -1.61 0.94 0.75
CA THR A 150 -0.18 0.65 0.73
C THR A 150 0.26 0.08 2.08
N ALA A 151 0.76 -1.16 2.10
CA ALA A 151 1.38 -1.77 3.26
C ALA A 151 2.90 -1.82 3.09
N ASN A 152 3.64 -1.13 3.96
CA ASN A 152 5.10 -1.13 3.96
C ASN A 152 5.61 -2.12 5.00
N CYS A 153 6.50 -3.02 4.57
CA CYS A 153 7.19 -3.98 5.41
C CYS A 153 8.70 -3.81 5.24
N PRO A 154 9.37 -3.09 6.15
CA PRO A 154 10.82 -2.98 6.12
C PRO A 154 11.48 -4.36 6.23
N VAL A 155 12.58 -4.59 5.53
CA VAL A 155 13.40 -5.81 5.59
C VAL A 155 14.84 -5.35 5.82
N SER A 156 15.44 -5.75 6.95
CA SER A 156 16.84 -5.42 7.24
C SER A 156 17.73 -6.50 6.64
N VAL A 157 18.61 -6.12 5.71
CA VAL A 157 19.72 -6.98 5.28
C VAL A 157 20.95 -6.55 6.08
N GLY A 158 21.50 -7.47 6.88
CA GLY A 158 22.81 -7.28 7.52
C GLY A 158 23.96 -7.49 6.53
N ALA A 159 25.14 -6.96 6.86
CA ALA A 159 26.30 -6.70 6.00
C ALA A 159 26.95 -7.86 5.20
N ASP A 160 26.40 -9.08 5.19
CA ASP A 160 27.09 -10.27 4.65
C ASP A 160 26.33 -11.06 3.58
N SER A 161 25.33 -10.48 2.88
CA SER A 161 24.57 -11.24 1.87
C SER A 161 25.19 -11.17 0.47
N SER A 162 26.29 -11.92 0.28
CA SER A 162 26.72 -12.36 -1.05
C SER A 162 25.95 -13.63 -1.45
N SER A 163 25.00 -13.49 -2.37
CA SER A 163 24.40 -14.57 -3.17
C SER A 163 23.61 -15.66 -2.42
N THR A 164 22.40 -15.90 -2.92
CA THR A 164 21.49 -17.04 -2.67
C THR A 164 20.81 -17.08 -1.30
N ALA A 165 19.48 -17.12 -1.38
CA ALA A 165 18.51 -17.14 -0.30
C ALA A 165 18.42 -15.85 0.51
N LEU A 166 17.20 -15.36 0.62
CA LEU A 166 16.78 -14.43 1.66
C LEU A 166 17.17 -15.08 3.00
N ASP A 167 18.34 -14.72 3.53
CA ASP A 167 18.71 -15.08 4.90
C ASP A 167 17.87 -14.22 5.84
N ILE A 168 16.67 -14.72 6.08
CA ILE A 168 15.66 -14.21 7.01
C ILE A 168 16.19 -14.48 8.42
N GLN A 169 17.12 -13.63 8.89
CA GLN A 169 17.44 -13.50 10.32
C GLN A 169 16.79 -12.25 10.95
N GLY A 170 15.81 -11.68 10.28
CA GLY A 170 14.76 -10.85 10.87
C GLY A 170 13.42 -11.40 10.39
N ASP A 171 12.82 -12.28 11.17
CA ASP A 171 11.47 -12.83 10.98
C ASP A 171 10.41 -11.74 11.19
N ARG A 172 10.48 -10.68 10.37
CA ARG A 172 9.34 -9.79 10.15
C ARG A 172 8.43 -10.52 9.18
N ASP A 173 7.28 -10.93 9.69
CA ASP A 173 6.30 -11.83 9.08
C ASP A 173 5.77 -11.29 7.74
N LEU A 174 6.59 -11.38 6.68
CA LEU A 174 6.23 -10.94 5.32
C LEU A 174 4.98 -11.66 4.82
N GLN A 175 4.84 -12.94 5.18
CA GLN A 175 3.68 -13.73 4.84
C GLN A 175 2.43 -13.24 5.59
N GLY A 176 2.57 -12.91 6.87
CA GLY A 176 1.50 -12.31 7.68
C GLY A 176 1.12 -10.92 7.19
N MET A 177 2.09 -10.11 6.78
CA MET A 177 1.82 -8.80 6.18
C MET A 177 1.11 -8.93 4.83
N HIS A 178 1.51 -9.89 4.01
CA HIS A 178 0.83 -10.19 2.76
C HIS A 178 -0.63 -10.65 3.00
N CYS A 179 -0.83 -11.57 3.97
CA CYS A 179 -2.16 -12.02 4.35
C CYS A 179 -3.02 -10.88 4.91
N LEU A 180 -2.44 -10.01 5.73
CA LEU A 180 -3.09 -8.82 6.25
C LEU A 180 -3.50 -7.87 5.12
N PHE A 181 -2.59 -7.58 4.19
CA PHE A 181 -2.85 -6.73 3.05
C PHE A 181 -4.00 -7.28 2.19
N GLN A 182 -3.96 -8.57 1.84
CA GLN A 182 -5.05 -9.23 1.10
C GLN A 182 -6.38 -9.13 1.86
N LYS A 183 -6.36 -9.36 3.17
CA LYS A 183 -7.54 -9.23 4.03
C LYS A 183 -8.08 -7.81 4.02
N ALA A 184 -7.23 -6.80 4.20
CA ALA A 184 -7.59 -5.39 4.17
C ALA A 184 -8.21 -4.99 2.82
N VAL A 185 -7.63 -5.43 1.69
CA VAL A 185 -8.20 -5.19 0.36
C VAL A 185 -9.58 -5.85 0.24
N ASN A 186 -9.74 -7.09 0.68
CA ASN A 186 -11.01 -7.82 0.61
C ASN A 186 -12.10 -7.27 1.55
N THR A 187 -11.72 -6.64 2.65
CA THR A 187 -12.63 -6.02 3.62
C THR A 187 -12.88 -4.54 3.35
N PHE A 188 -12.16 -3.94 2.40
CA PHE A 188 -12.31 -2.53 2.08
C PHE A 188 -13.72 -2.21 1.57
N ARG A 189 -14.36 -1.19 2.14
CA ARG A 189 -15.71 -0.73 1.76
C ARG A 189 -15.75 0.78 1.68
N ILE A 190 -16.50 1.27 0.70
CA ILE A 190 -16.92 2.67 0.59
C ILE A 190 -18.37 2.72 1.08
N LYS A 191 -18.60 3.48 2.14
CA LYS A 191 -19.91 3.64 2.79
C LYS A 191 -20.59 4.94 2.37
N ASP A 192 -19.81 6.01 2.26
CA ASP A 192 -20.28 7.33 1.87
C ASP A 192 -19.54 7.83 0.63
N TRP A 193 -20.30 8.08 -0.43
CA TRP A 193 -19.80 8.56 -1.71
C TRP A 193 -19.75 10.08 -1.80
N SER A 194 -20.33 10.82 -0.84
CA SER A 194 -20.20 12.28 -0.80
C SER A 194 -18.78 12.74 -0.52
N LEU A 195 -17.88 11.82 -0.13
CA LEU A 195 -16.44 12.09 0.01
C LEU A 195 -15.81 12.57 -1.31
N PHE A 196 -16.38 12.18 -2.44
CA PHE A 196 -15.88 12.50 -3.78
C PHE A 196 -16.68 13.59 -4.50
N ALA A 197 -17.54 14.33 -3.78
CA ALA A 197 -18.45 15.33 -4.32
C ALA A 197 -17.85 16.74 -4.35
#